data_AF-A0A6J4PKC4-F1
#
_entry.id   AF-A0A6J4PKC4-F1
#
_cell.length_a   1.000
_cell.length_b   1.000
_cell.length_c   1.000
_cell.angle_alpha   90.00
_cell.angle_beta   90.00
_cell.angle_gamma   90.00
#
_symmetry.space_group_name_H-M   'P 1'
#
loop_
_entity.id
_entity.type
_entity.pdbx_description
1 polymer ?
#
loop_
_entity_poly.entity_id
_entity_poly.type
_entity_poly.pdbx_seq_one_letter_code
_entity_poly.pdbx_strand_id
1 'polypeptide(L)'
;MRLAVDALGGDNAPGEIVAGVLAAARRLPGDEIFLVGPEAEIGPHLGADAPSNVSVRPSGGPIGMEEEPAAALRSRPDAGVSVA
;
A
#
# COMPACT_ATOMS: atom_id res chain seq x y z
N MET A 1 -9.55 -14.20 -1.29
CA MET A 1 -10.04 -12.88 -0.80
C MET A 1 -9.25 -11.78 -1.49
N ARG A 2 -9.71 -10.52 -1.47
CA ARG A 2 -8.94 -9.37 -1.96
C ARG A 2 -8.66 -8.43 -0.81
N LEU A 3 -7.39 -8.10 -0.59
CA LEU A 3 -6.94 -7.19 0.46
C LEU A 3 -6.22 -6.01 -0.17
N ALA A 4 -6.58 -4.80 0.23
CA ALA A 4 -5.81 -3.62 -0.08
C ALA A 4 -5.07 -3.15 1.18
N VAL A 5 -3.81 -2.77 1.00
CA VAL A 5 -2.93 -2.35 2.08
C VAL A 5 -2.32 -1.01 1.69
N ASP A 6 -2.60 0.03 2.46
CA ASP A 6 -1.92 1.32 2.31
C ASP A 6 -0.43 1.12 2.59
N ALA A 7 0.39 1.24 1.55
CA ALA A 7 1.81 1.01 1.63
C ALA A 7 2.56 2.19 2.28
N LEU A 8 1.91 3.34 2.45
CA LEU A 8 2.54 4.57 2.93
C LEU A 8 2.21 4.88 4.39
N GLY A 9 1.23 4.18 4.97
CA GLY A 9 0.81 4.37 6.35
C GLY A 9 1.80 3.80 7.36
N GLY A 10 2.39 4.65 8.18
CA GLY A 10 3.20 4.28 9.34
C GLY A 10 4.64 4.79 9.29
N ASP A 11 5.28 4.86 10.46
CA ASP A 11 6.57 5.56 10.64
C ASP A 11 7.72 4.96 9.82
N ASN A 12 7.66 3.66 9.52
CA ASN A 12 8.67 2.92 8.74
C ASN A 12 8.16 2.48 7.35
N ALA A 13 7.08 3.10 6.88
CA ALA A 13 6.59 2.89 5.54
C ALA A 13 7.54 3.53 4.49
N PRO A 14 7.57 3.02 3.25
CA PRO A 14 6.86 1.83 2.76
C PRO A 14 7.55 0.50 3.07
N GLY A 15 8.82 0.51 3.49
CA GLY A 15 9.65 -0.70 3.61
C GLY A 15 9.06 -1.80 4.51
N GLU A 16 8.68 -1.48 5.74
CA GLU A 16 8.16 -2.46 6.70
C GLU A 16 6.79 -3.01 6.29
N ILE A 17 5.94 -2.15 5.70
CA ILE A 17 4.62 -2.56 5.22
C ILE A 17 4.75 -3.55 4.06
N VAL A 18 5.60 -3.22 3.08
CA VAL A 18 5.88 -4.11 1.94
C VAL A 18 6.46 -5.44 2.43
N ALA A 19 7.44 -5.43 3.33
CA ALA A 19 8.03 -6.64 3.89
C ALA A 19 6.99 -7.55 4.57
N GLY A 20 6.11 -6.94 5.39
CA GLY A 20 5.02 -7.65 6.05
C GLY A 20 4.02 -8.27 5.05
N VAL A 21 3.65 -7.52 4.02
CA VAL A 21 2.74 -8.01 2.97
C VAL A 21 3.36 -9.18 2.21
N LEU A 22 4.63 -9.10 1.81
CA LEU A 22 5.31 -10.19 1.12
C LEU A 22 5.36 -11.46 1.99
N ALA A 23 5.61 -11.32 3.30
CA ALA A 23 5.58 -12.45 4.22
C ALA A 23 4.18 -13.06 4.38
N ALA A 24 3.14 -12.24 4.47
CA ALA A 24 1.75 -12.69 4.55
C ALA A 24 1.29 -13.37 3.26
N ALA A 25 1.60 -12.79 2.11
CA ALA A 25 1.22 -13.30 0.79
C ALA A 25 1.71 -14.73 0.54
N ARG A 26 2.94 -15.06 0.99
CA ARG A 26 3.50 -16.42 0.91
C ARG A 26 2.69 -17.44 1.71
N ARG A 27 2.02 -17.01 2.78
CA ARG A 27 1.20 -17.87 3.67
C ARG A 27 -0.26 -17.93 3.22
N LEU A 28 -0.67 -17.03 2.33
CA LEU A 28 -2.04 -16.86 1.85
C LEU A 28 -2.10 -16.95 0.31
N PRO A 29 -1.67 -18.06 -0.31
CA PRO A 29 -1.57 -18.16 -1.77
C PRO A 29 -2.93 -18.08 -2.50
N GLY A 30 -4.05 -18.24 -1.79
CA GLY A 30 -5.40 -18.09 -2.33
C GLY A 30 -5.99 -16.68 -2.23
N ASP A 31 -5.25 -15.73 -1.65
CA ASP A 31 -5.67 -14.33 -1.50
C ASP A 31 -4.86 -13.42 -2.41
N GLU A 32 -5.51 -12.42 -3.01
CA GLU A 32 -4.89 -11.35 -3.78
C GLU A 32 -4.66 -10.14 -2.87
N ILE A 33 -3.45 -9.59 -2.88
CA ILE A 33 -3.07 -8.43 -2.07
C ILE A 33 -2.61 -7.29 -2.98
N PHE A 34 -3.17 -6.10 -2.76
CA PHE A 34 -2.84 -4.88 -3.47
C PHE A 34 -2.11 -3.93 -2.52
N LEU A 35 -0.84 -3.63 -2.80
CA LEU A 35 -0.10 -2.56 -2.14
C LEU A 35 -0.50 -1.24 -2.80
N VAL A 36 -1.06 -0.33 -2.01
CA VAL A 36 -1.63 0.93 -2.51
C VAL A 36 -0.68 2.07 -2.21
N GLY A 37 -0.22 2.77 -3.25
CA GLY A 37 0.78 3.83 -3.14
C GLY A 37 1.48 4.12 -4.46
N PRO A 38 2.34 5.14 -4.53
CA PRO A 38 3.17 5.43 -5.69
C PRO A 38 4.08 4.24 -6.02
N GLU A 39 4.01 3.76 -7.25
CA GLU A 39 4.81 2.61 -7.71
C GLU A 39 6.31 2.88 -7.61
N ALA A 40 6.74 4.12 -7.80
CA ALA A 40 8.13 4.53 -7.64
C ALA A 40 8.65 4.40 -6.21
N GLU A 41 7.78 4.52 -5.21
CA GLU A 41 8.13 4.36 -3.79
C GLU A 41 8.07 2.89 -3.36
N ILE A 42 7.09 2.12 -3.87
CA ILE A 42 6.89 0.71 -3.49
C ILE A 42 7.86 -0.23 -4.23
N GLY A 43 8.08 0.01 -5.53
CA GLY A 43 8.84 -0.86 -6.43
C GLY A 43 10.21 -1.29 -5.88
N PRO A 44 11.04 -0.38 -5.33
CA PRO A 44 12.32 -0.72 -4.74
C PRO A 44 12.27 -1.73 -3.58
N HIS A 45 11.12 -1.89 -2.91
CA HIS A 45 10.96 -2.78 -1.75
C HIS A 45 10.39 -4.17 -2.08
N LEU A 46 9.83 -4.38 -3.28
CA LEU A 46 9.19 -5.66 -3.65
C LEU A 46 10.22 -6.81 -3.80
N GLY A 47 11.42 -6.49 -4.30
CA GLY A 47 12.43 -7.48 -4.64
C GLY A 47 12.04 -8.36 -5.83
N ALA A 48 12.98 -9.22 -6.26
CA ALA A 48 12.78 -10.11 -7.42
C ALA A 48 11.82 -11.28 -7.13
N ASP A 49 11.73 -11.72 -5.87
CA ASP A 49 10.93 -12.89 -5.46
C ASP A 49 9.59 -12.49 -4.83
N ALA A 50 8.98 -11.42 -5.34
CA ALA A 50 7.65 -11.01 -4.94
C ALA A 50 6.62 -12.10 -5.27
N PRO A 51 5.77 -12.53 -4.32
CA PRO A 51 4.72 -13.51 -4.59
C PRO A 51 3.77 -13.03 -5.70
N SER A 52 3.35 -13.94 -6.58
CA SER A 52 2.50 -13.61 -7.75
C SER A 52 1.11 -13.09 -7.38
N ASN A 53 0.70 -13.28 -6.12
CA ASN A 53 -0.55 -12.78 -5.59
C ASN A 53 -0.43 -11.37 -4.97
N VAL A 54 0.71 -10.70 -5.15
CA VAL A 54 0.92 -9.30 -4.75
C VAL A 54 1.02 -8.42 -6.00
N SER A 55 0.30 -7.31 -6.01
CA SER A 55 0.38 -6.29 -7.06
C SER A 55 0.35 -4.89 -6.48
N VAL A 56 0.85 -3.90 -7.23
CA VAL A 56 0.83 -2.50 -6.82
C VAL A 56 -0.34 -1.79 -7.49
N ARG A 57 -1.12 -1.05 -6.70
CA ARG A 57 -2.16 -0.15 -7.19
C ARG A 57 -1.73 1.30 -6.95
N PRO A 58 -1.45 2.07 -8.00
CA PRO A 58 -1.05 3.47 -7.87
C PRO A 58 -2.09 4.29 -7.08
N SER A 59 -1.61 5.21 -6.25
CA SER A 59 -2.43 6.20 -5.55
C SER A 59 -1.78 7.59 -5.64
N GLY A 60 -2.54 8.63 -5.32
CA GLY A 60 -2.09 10.02 -5.25
C GLY A 60 -1.21 10.36 -4.03
N GLY A 61 -0.65 9.34 -3.37
CA GLY A 61 0.21 9.51 -2.20
C GLY A 61 -0.55 9.54 -0.87
N PRO A 62 0.15 9.84 0.24
CA PRO A 62 -0.42 9.80 1.58
C PRO A 62 -1.18 11.10 1.91
N ILE A 63 -2.02 11.03 2.95
CA ILE A 63 -2.55 12.21 3.65
C ILE A 63 -1.52 12.61 4.70
N GLY A 64 -1.06 13.87 4.68
CA GLY A 64 -0.07 14.39 5.63
C GLY A 64 -0.59 14.48 7.06
N MET A 65 0.32 14.46 8.04
CA MET A 65 -0.06 14.53 9.46
C MET A 65 -0.64 15.89 9.88
N GLU A 66 -0.31 16.96 9.15
CA GLU A 66 -0.86 18.29 9.38
C GLU A 66 -2.24 18.51 8.74
N GLU A 67 -2.72 17.56 7.94
CA GLU A 67 -4.01 17.65 7.27
C GLU A 67 -5.15 17.18 8.18
N GLU A 68 -6.27 17.90 8.17
CA GLU A 68 -7.48 17.43 8.86
C GLU A 68 -8.03 16.21 8.09
N PRO A 69 -8.14 15.02 8.73
CA PRO A 69 -8.37 13.77 8.01
C PRO A 69 -9.67 13.76 7.19
N ALA A 70 -10.76 14.31 7.73
CA ALA A 70 -12.05 14.27 7.04
C ALA A 70 -12.08 15.22 5.83
N ALA A 71 -11.40 16.36 5.90
CA ALA A 71 -11.26 17.29 4.79
C ALA A 71 -10.34 16.72 3.70
N ALA A 72 -9.20 16.13 4.09
CA ALA A 72 -8.25 15.52 3.17
C ALA A 72 -8.84 14.34 2.38
N LEU A 73 -9.60 13.46 3.05
CA LEU A 73 -10.32 12.37 2.40
C LEU A 73 -11.33 12.87 1.35
N ARG A 74 -11.96 14.03 1.58
CA ARG A 74 -12.93 14.61 0.64
C ARG A 74 -12.26 15.32 -0.54
N SER A 75 -11.10 15.95 -0.32
CA SER A 75 -10.40 16.73 -1.35
C SER A 75 -9.46 15.89 -2.21
N ARG A 76 -8.97 14.75 -1.68
CA ARG A 76 -8.03 13.83 -2.35
C ARG A 76 -8.61 12.42 -2.41
N PRO A 77 -9.58 12.16 -3.32
CA PRO A 77 -10.24 10.87 -3.43
C PRO A 77 -9.28 9.76 -3.88
N ASP A 78 -8.11 10.10 -4.42
CA ASP A 78 -7.07 9.21 -4.88
C ASP A 78 -5.96 8.94 -3.83
N ALA A 79 -6.04 9.53 -2.64
CA ALA A 79 -5.07 9.27 -1.57
C ALA A 79 -5.05 7.79 -1.17
N GLY A 80 -3.89 7.26 -0.77
CA GLY A 80 -3.66 5.83 -0.53
C GLY A 80 -4.73 5.15 0.31
N VAL A 81 -5.10 5.73 1.44
CA VAL A 81 -6.17 5.24 2.32
C VAL A 81 -7.58 5.31 1.69
N SER A 82 -7.85 6.26 0.81
CA SER A 82 -9.15 6.43 0.13
C SER A 82 -9.38 5.38 -0.94
N VAL A 83 -8.30 4.90 -1.58
CA VAL A 83 -8.33 3.91 -2.66
C VAL A 83 -7.84 2.53 -2.21
N ALA A 84 -7.71 2.29 -0.90
CA ALA A 84 -7.46 0.97 -0.32
C ALA A 84 -8.75 0.15 -0.29
#